data_AF-A0ABC9YFP9-F1
#
_entry.id   AF-A0ABC9YFP9-F1
#
_cell.length_a   1.000
_cell.length_b   1.000
_cell.length_c   1.000
_cell.angle_alpha   90.00
_cell.angle_beta   90.00
_cell.angle_gamma   90.00
#
_symmetry.space_group_name_H-M   'P 1'
#
loop_
_entity.id
_entity.type
_entity.pdbx_description
1 polymer ?
#
loop_
_entity_poly.entity_id
_entity_poly.type
_entity_poly.pdbx_seq_one_letter_code
_entity_poly.pdbx_strand_id
1 'polypeptide(L)'
;MSMTVPKYSSRKDFHYCGCQFSGTGIGSFGNLNIIVSYPPTKQLTYEEQDLVWKFRYYLTNQEKALTKFLKCVNWDLPQEAKQALELLGKWKPMDVEDSLELLSSHFTNLTVRRYAVARLQQADDEIFVGL
;
A
#
# COMPACT_ATOMS: atom_id res chain seq x y z
N MET A 1 -19.10 -18.00 -17.77
CA MET A 1 -18.59 -16.62 -17.97
C MET A 1 -18.22 -16.07 -16.62
N SER A 2 -16.93 -16.01 -16.27
CA SER A 2 -16.50 -15.40 -15.02
C SER A 2 -16.67 -13.90 -15.14
N MET A 3 -17.61 -13.35 -14.36
CA MET A 3 -17.75 -11.90 -14.19
C MET A 3 -16.54 -11.42 -13.40
N THR A 4 -15.50 -10.95 -14.09
CA THR A 4 -14.44 -10.18 -13.46
C THR A 4 -15.06 -8.85 -13.05
N VAL A 5 -15.45 -8.74 -11.78
CA VAL A 5 -15.83 -7.46 -11.19
C VAL A 5 -14.64 -6.52 -11.39
N PRO A 6 -14.80 -5.37 -12.08
CA PRO A 6 -13.69 -4.44 -12.23
C PRO A 6 -13.25 -4.02 -10.83
N LYS A 7 -11.98 -4.26 -10.46
CA LYS A 7 -11.43 -3.92 -9.14
C LYS A 7 -11.56 -2.43 -8.77
N TYR A 8 -12.04 -1.59 -9.69
CA TYR A 8 -11.85 -0.16 -9.68
C TYR A 8 -12.91 0.64 -10.46
N SER A 9 -14.20 0.32 -10.31
CA SER A 9 -15.26 1.07 -11.00
C SER A 9 -15.65 2.40 -10.34
N SER A 10 -15.13 2.76 -9.16
CA SER A 10 -15.52 4.01 -8.47
C SER A 10 -14.46 5.10 -8.41
N ARG A 11 -13.23 4.86 -8.89
CA ARG A 11 -12.16 5.89 -8.84
C ARG A 11 -12.04 6.75 -10.11
N LYS A 12 -13.01 6.67 -11.04
CA LYS A 12 -12.94 7.30 -12.36
C LYS A 12 -13.45 8.76 -12.46
N ASP A 13 -14.04 9.34 -11.41
CA ASP A 13 -14.54 10.72 -11.48
C ASP A 13 -13.91 11.71 -10.50
N PHE A 14 -12.95 11.29 -9.66
CA PHE A 14 -12.20 12.23 -8.80
C PHE A 14 -10.87 12.61 -9.43
N HIS A 15 -10.99 13.38 -10.50
CA HIS A 15 -10.03 14.41 -10.82
C HIS A 15 -9.81 15.22 -9.54
N TYR A 16 -8.64 15.10 -8.90
CA TYR A 16 -8.24 15.94 -7.77
C TYR A 16 -7.94 17.37 -8.30
N CYS A 17 -8.94 18.03 -8.88
CA CYS A 17 -9.00 19.48 -9.06
C CYS A 17 -10.16 19.95 -8.20
N GLY A 18 -9.86 20.89 -7.30
CA GLY A 18 -10.64 21.16 -6.09
C GLY A 18 -12.13 21.34 -6.29
N CYS A 19 -12.92 20.57 -5.53
CA CYS A 19 -14.29 20.90 -5.13
C CYS A 19 -14.63 20.06 -3.89
N GLN A 20 -15.35 20.67 -2.95
CA GLN A 20 -15.69 20.12 -1.64
C GLN A 20 -16.50 18.82 -1.75
N PHE A 21 -16.08 17.80 -1.00
CA PHE A 21 -16.92 16.64 -0.73
C PHE A 21 -17.74 16.87 0.54
N SER A 22 -18.99 17.26 0.34
CA SER A 22 -20.06 17.06 1.31
C SER A 22 -20.64 15.66 1.10
N GLY A 23 -20.19 14.71 1.91
CA GLY A 23 -20.73 13.35 1.98
C GLY A 23 -20.46 12.80 3.37
N THR A 24 -21.51 12.67 4.17
CA THR A 24 -21.45 12.18 5.54
C THR A 24 -20.95 10.73 5.58
N GLY A 25 -19.72 10.54 6.05
CA GLY A 25 -19.12 9.22 6.30
C GLY A 25 -17.88 9.40 7.18
N ILE A 26 -18.05 9.16 8.47
CA ILE A 26 -17.08 9.45 9.53
C ILE A 26 -15.87 8.51 9.40
N GLY A 27 -14.91 8.89 8.58
CA GLY A 27 -13.56 8.31 8.57
C GLY A 27 -12.63 9.12 9.46
N SER A 28 -12.94 9.21 10.75
CA SER A 28 -12.07 9.89 11.72
C SER A 28 -10.71 9.21 11.74
N PHE A 29 -9.63 10.00 11.73
CA PHE A 29 -8.23 9.55 11.79
C PHE A 29 -7.97 8.43 12.83
N GLY A 30 -8.79 8.34 13.90
CA GLY A 30 -8.75 7.27 14.89
C GLY A 30 -8.86 5.84 14.33
N ASN A 31 -9.54 5.64 13.19
CA ASN A 31 -9.64 4.32 12.57
C ASN A 31 -8.39 3.92 11.77
N LEU A 32 -7.53 4.88 11.41
CA LEU A 32 -6.37 4.62 10.56
C LEU A 32 -5.35 3.71 11.24
N ASN A 33 -5.05 3.95 12.52
CA ASN A 33 -4.15 3.09 13.29
C ASN A 33 -4.70 1.67 13.45
N ILE A 34 -6.02 1.53 13.59
CA ILE A 34 -6.69 0.22 13.68
C ILE A 34 -6.51 -0.53 12.35
N ILE A 35 -6.72 0.14 11.22
CA ILE A 35 -6.56 -0.43 9.88
C ILE A 35 -5.11 -0.90 9.64
N VAL A 36 -4.12 -0.09 10.05
CA VAL A 36 -2.71 -0.45 9.95
C VAL A 36 -2.36 -1.64 10.85
N SER A 37 -2.98 -1.77 12.01
CA SER A 37 -2.77 -2.91 12.93
C SER A 37 -3.43 -4.22 12.50
N TYR A 38 -4.22 -4.23 11.41
CA TYR A 38 -4.87 -5.45 10.96
C TYR A 38 -3.88 -6.52 10.50
N PRO A 39 -4.20 -7.80 10.75
CA PRO A 39 -3.35 -8.89 10.31
C PRO A 39 -3.14 -8.84 8.78
N PRO A 40 -1.99 -9.28 8.26
CA PRO A 40 -1.69 -9.29 6.83
C PRO A 40 -2.76 -9.97 5.97
N THR A 41 -3.41 -11.00 6.51
CA THR A 41 -4.46 -11.80 5.86
C THR A 41 -5.80 -11.08 5.76
N LYS A 42 -6.04 -10.03 6.55
CA LYS A 42 -7.31 -9.29 6.49
C LYS A 42 -7.37 -8.44 5.23
N GLN A 43 -8.44 -8.63 4.47
CA GLN A 43 -8.77 -7.75 3.35
C GLN A 43 -9.41 -6.47 3.87
N LEU A 44 -8.98 -5.34 3.30
CA LEU A 44 -9.51 -4.01 3.62
C LEU A 44 -10.79 -3.75 2.84
N THR A 45 -11.79 -3.13 3.47
CA THR A 45 -12.98 -2.66 2.75
C THR A 45 -12.64 -1.50 1.81
N TYR A 46 -13.56 -1.15 0.92
CA TYR A 46 -13.33 -0.06 -0.04
C TYR A 46 -13.12 1.29 0.68
N GLU A 47 -13.87 1.54 1.75
CA GLU A 47 -13.78 2.76 2.56
C GLU A 47 -12.45 2.84 3.31
N GLU A 48 -11.96 1.72 3.83
CA GLU A 48 -10.66 1.62 4.50
C GLU A 48 -9.50 1.85 3.53
N GLN A 49 -9.59 1.28 2.32
CA GLN A 49 -8.60 1.48 1.26
C GLN A 49 -8.50 2.95 0.83
N ASP A 50 -9.64 3.63 0.68
CA ASP A 50 -9.65 5.05 0.35
C ASP A 50 -9.10 5.92 1.49
N LEU A 51 -9.33 5.57 2.75
CA LEU A 51 -8.68 6.22 3.88
C LEU A 51 -7.16 6.05 3.86
N VAL A 52 -6.66 4.84 3.62
CA VAL A 52 -5.22 4.56 3.50
C VAL A 52 -4.61 5.37 2.35
N TRP A 53 -5.28 5.41 1.19
CA TRP A 53 -4.82 6.19 0.04
C TRP A 53 -4.83 7.71 0.32
N LYS A 54 -5.86 8.21 1.01
CA LYS A 54 -5.99 9.62 1.40
C LYS A 54 -4.87 10.06 2.33
N PHE A 55 -4.52 9.24 3.32
CA PHE A 55 -3.47 9.52 4.31
C PHE A 55 -2.10 8.93 3.95
N ARG A 56 -1.87 8.54 2.68
CA ARG A 56 -0.64 7.87 2.23
C ARG A 56 0.65 8.57 2.64
N TYR A 57 0.69 9.90 2.62
CA TYR A 57 1.87 10.69 3.04
C TYR A 57 2.11 10.67 4.55
N TYR A 58 1.06 10.52 5.36
CA TYR A 58 1.21 10.36 6.81
C TYR A 58 1.72 8.94 7.15
N LEU A 59 1.27 7.95 6.37
CA LEU A 59 1.62 6.55 6.56
C LEU A 59 3.06 6.20 6.14
N THR A 60 3.75 7.06 5.38
CA THR A 60 5.14 6.78 4.95
C THR A 60 6.10 6.54 6.11
N ASN A 61 5.81 7.08 7.30
CA ASN A 61 6.63 6.88 8.50
C ASN A 61 6.34 5.55 9.22
N GLN A 62 5.34 4.78 8.77
CA GLN A 62 4.94 3.51 9.35
C GLN A 62 5.22 2.35 8.40
N GLU A 63 6.24 1.56 8.69
CA GLU A 63 6.64 0.40 7.87
C GLU A 63 5.49 -0.61 7.67
N LYS A 64 4.72 -0.93 8.72
CA LYS A 64 3.61 -1.89 8.68
C LYS A 64 2.43 -1.44 7.80
N ALA A 65 2.33 -0.15 7.55
CA ALA A 65 1.30 0.39 6.67
C ALA A 65 1.63 0.20 5.19
N LEU A 66 2.88 -0.10 4.83
CA LEU A 66 3.32 -0.20 3.45
C LEU A 66 2.59 -1.33 2.70
N THR A 67 2.51 -2.52 3.29
CA THR A 67 1.85 -3.68 2.65
C THR A 67 0.36 -3.40 2.43
N LYS A 68 -0.29 -2.73 3.38
CA LYS A 68 -1.68 -2.29 3.28
C LYS A 68 -1.89 -1.24 2.19
N PHE A 69 -0.97 -0.26 2.10
CA PHE A 69 -0.97 0.73 1.04
C PHE A 69 -0.79 0.08 -0.33
N LEU A 70 0.19 -0.80 -0.51
CA LEU A 70 0.44 -1.48 -1.79
C LEU A 70 -0.73 -2.36 -2.24
N LYS A 71 -1.49 -2.93 -1.29
CA LYS A 71 -2.72 -3.68 -1.57
C LYS A 71 -3.87 -2.80 -2.06
N CYS A 72 -3.92 -1.53 -1.66
CA CYS A 72 -4.98 -0.61 -2.09
C CYS A 72 -4.68 0.11 -3.40
N VAL A 73 -3.45 0.04 -3.93
CA VAL A 73 -3.07 0.70 -5.21
C VAL A 73 -3.73 0.02 -6.39
N ASN A 74 -4.28 0.80 -7.33
CA ASN A 74 -4.62 0.27 -8.64
C ASN A 74 -3.38 0.20 -9.54
N TRP A 75 -2.88 -1.01 -9.79
CA TRP A 75 -1.76 -1.20 -10.71
C TRP A 75 -2.16 -1.08 -12.19
N ASP A 76 -3.46 -1.13 -12.51
CA ASP A 76 -3.97 -0.91 -13.88
C ASP A 76 -3.99 0.58 -14.27
N LEU A 77 -3.96 1.49 -13.28
CA LEU A 77 -3.92 2.93 -13.51
C LEU A 77 -2.46 3.43 -13.43
N PRO A 78 -1.85 3.84 -14.56
CA PRO A 78 -0.43 4.19 -14.59
C PRO A 78 -0.09 5.41 -13.71
N GLN A 79 -1.03 6.35 -13.55
CA GLN A 79 -0.83 7.51 -12.67
C GLN A 79 -0.73 7.10 -11.19
N GLU A 80 -1.60 6.21 -10.74
CA GLU A 80 -1.58 5.70 -9.36
C GLU A 80 -0.38 4.81 -9.12
N ALA A 81 -0.08 3.91 -10.05
CA ALA A 81 1.10 3.06 -9.98
C ALA A 81 2.36 3.92 -9.85
N LYS A 82 2.49 4.98 -10.67
CA LYS A 82 3.62 5.91 -10.57
C LYS A 82 3.71 6.58 -9.20
N GLN A 83 2.61 7.14 -8.70
CA GLN A 83 2.58 7.77 -7.37
C GLN A 83 2.92 6.80 -6.25
N ALA A 84 2.43 5.56 -6.33
CA ALA A 84 2.72 4.52 -5.36
C ALA A 84 4.20 4.14 -5.36
N LEU A 85 4.84 4.05 -6.54
CA LEU A 85 6.26 3.76 -6.65
C LEU A 85 7.14 4.92 -6.15
N GLU A 86 6.73 6.17 -6.40
CA GLU A 86 7.42 7.34 -5.84
C GLU A 86 7.33 7.36 -4.30
N LEU A 87 6.17 7.02 -3.74
CA LEU A 87 5.98 6.91 -2.29
C LEU A 87 6.71 5.71 -1.69
N LEU A 88 6.78 4.58 -2.40
CA LEU A 88 7.54 3.40 -1.98
C LEU A 88 9.01 3.75 -1.72
N GLY A 89 9.61 4.59 -2.58
CA GLY A 89 11.00 5.05 -2.39
C GLY A 89 11.20 6.02 -1.21
N LYS A 90 10.14 6.69 -0.75
CA LYS A 90 10.15 7.59 0.41
C LYS A 90 9.66 6.92 1.69
N TRP A 91 9.10 5.72 1.58
CA TRP A 91 8.54 5.00 2.70
C TRP A 91 9.65 4.57 3.64
N LYS A 92 9.36 4.58 4.94
CA LYS A 92 10.24 4.00 5.95
C LYS A 92 10.58 2.55 5.51
N PRO A 93 11.87 2.17 5.49
CA PRO A 93 12.27 0.83 5.08
C PRO A 93 11.50 -0.23 5.86
N MET A 94 10.91 -1.18 5.14
CA MET A 94 10.14 -2.25 5.79
C MET A 94 11.04 -3.29 6.44
N ASP A 95 10.50 -4.02 7.41
CA ASP A 95 11.22 -5.14 8.01
C ASP A 95 11.36 -6.32 7.02
N VAL A 96 12.38 -7.15 7.26
CA VAL A 96 12.72 -8.31 6.44
C VAL A 96 11.56 -9.30 6.41
N GLU A 97 10.93 -9.57 7.55
CA GLU A 97 9.78 -10.47 7.68
C GLU A 97 8.61 -10.00 6.82
N ASP A 98 8.26 -8.71 6.89
CA ASP A 98 7.18 -8.12 6.10
C ASP A 98 7.51 -8.09 4.59
N SER A 99 8.79 -8.00 4.22
CA SER A 99 9.22 -7.98 2.82
C SER A 99 8.94 -9.31 2.09
N LEU A 100 8.90 -10.42 2.83
CA LEU A 100 8.51 -11.72 2.28
C LEU A 100 7.06 -11.70 1.77
N GLU A 101 6.18 -10.93 2.41
CA GLU A 101 4.80 -10.78 1.97
C GLU A 101 4.72 -10.15 0.56
N LEU A 102 5.61 -9.21 0.25
CA LEU A 102 5.69 -8.56 -1.06
C LEU A 102 6.17 -9.49 -2.18
N LEU A 103 6.74 -10.64 -1.85
CA LEU A 103 7.12 -11.67 -2.81
C LEU A 103 6.01 -12.69 -3.07
N SER A 104 4.91 -12.63 -2.32
CA SER A 104 3.75 -13.48 -2.54
C SER A 104 3.10 -13.21 -3.91
N SER A 105 2.28 -14.15 -4.38
CA SER A 105 1.54 -14.03 -5.64
C SER A 105 0.56 -12.86 -5.67
N HIS A 106 0.25 -12.24 -4.52
CA HIS A 106 -0.60 -11.06 -4.42
C HIS A 106 0.04 -9.82 -5.06
N PHE A 107 1.37 -9.74 -5.14
CA PHE A 107 2.09 -8.61 -5.70
C PHE A 107 2.78 -9.00 -7.01
N THR A 108 2.20 -8.53 -8.11
CA THR A 108 2.70 -8.81 -9.47
C THR A 108 3.63 -7.72 -9.99
N ASN A 109 3.64 -6.54 -9.38
CA ASN A 109 4.45 -5.41 -9.84
C ASN A 109 5.96 -5.68 -9.64
N LEU A 110 6.72 -5.61 -10.73
CA LEU A 110 8.15 -5.91 -10.72
C LEU A 110 8.94 -4.98 -9.79
N THR A 111 8.59 -3.70 -9.72
CA THR A 111 9.29 -2.72 -8.87
C THR A 111 9.07 -3.01 -7.39
N VAL A 112 7.86 -3.39 -7.00
CA VAL A 112 7.54 -3.81 -5.62
C VAL A 112 8.33 -5.07 -5.25
N ARG A 113 8.41 -6.04 -6.15
CA ARG A 113 9.20 -7.26 -5.93
C ARG A 113 10.70 -6.97 -5.84
N ARG A 114 11.22 -6.07 -6.68
CA ARG A 114 12.62 -5.64 -6.61
C ARG A 114 12.94 -4.95 -5.29
N TYR A 115 12.02 -4.11 -4.78
CA TYR A 115 12.15 -3.51 -3.46
C TYR A 115 12.22 -4.58 -2.37
N ALA A 116 11.34 -5.58 -2.40
CA ALA A 116 11.36 -6.69 -1.46
C ALA A 116 12.69 -7.47 -1.48
N VAL A 117 13.20 -7.82 -2.67
CA VAL A 117 14.51 -8.49 -2.80
C VAL A 117 15.64 -7.62 -2.25
N ALA A 118 15.63 -6.31 -2.50
CA ALA A 118 16.62 -5.39 -1.96
C ALA A 118 16.59 -5.31 -0.41
N ARG A 119 15.41 -5.49 0.21
CA ARG A 119 15.28 -5.60 1.67
C ARG A 119 15.87 -6.89 2.20
N LEU A 120 15.65 -8.02 1.51
CA LEU A 120 16.24 -9.31 1.89
C LEU A 120 17.77 -9.28 1.81
N GLN A 121 18.34 -8.67 0.76
CA GLN A 121 19.80 -8.57 0.59
C GLN A 121 20.48 -7.82 1.75
N GLN A 122 19.84 -6.76 2.25
CA GLN A 122 20.38 -6.01 3.40
C GLN A 122 20.40 -6.84 4.69
N ALA A 123 19.49 -7.79 4.84
CA ALA A 123 19.47 -8.69 5.99
C ALA A 123 20.64 -9.69 5.95
N ASP A 124 20.96 -10.22 4.77
CA ASP A 124 22.07 -11.15 4.60
C ASP A 124 23.42 -10.47 4.82
N ASP A 125 23.58 -9.21 4.39
CA ASP A 125 24.81 -8.44 4.62
C ASP A 125 25.04 -8.15 6.11
N GLU A 126 24.00 -7.91 6.92
CA GLU A 126 24.14 -7.72 8.38
C GLU A 126 24.50 -9.01 9.14
N ILE A 127 24.10 -10.17 8.62
CA ILE A 127 24.41 -11.48 9.23
C ILE A 127 25.88 -11.87 9.05
N PHE A 128 26.55 -11.35 8.02
CA PHE A 128 27.93 -11.74 7.67
C PHE A 128 29.05 -10.87 8.27
N VAL A 129 28.73 -9.76 8.95
CA VAL A 129 29.73 -8.85 9.55
C VAL A 129 30.01 -9.12 11.04
N GLY A 130 29.44 -10.20 11.58
CA GLY A 130 29.47 -10.53 13.02
C GLY A 130 30.26 -11.78 13.41
N LEU A 131 31.34 -12.12 12.69
CA LEU A 131 32.32 -13.14 13.09
C LEU A 131 33.75 -12.57 13.10
#